data_AF-A0A0D0DLQ0-F1
#
_entry.id   AF-A0A0D0DLQ0-F1
#
_cell.length_a   1.000
_cell.length_b   1.000
_cell.length_c   1.000
_cell.angle_alpha   90.00
_cell.angle_beta   90.00
_cell.angle_gamma   90.00
#
_symmetry.space_group_name_H-M   'P 1'
#
loop_
_entity.id
_entity.type
_entity.pdbx_description
1 polymer ?
#
loop_
_entity_poly.entity_id
_entity_poly.type
_entity_poly.pdbx_seq_one_letter_code
_entity_poly.pdbx_strand_id
1 'polypeptide(L)'
;MFPTLPVLSTLPPLAPQPFKRAALGLFHGKLIQYGNNVPHSKKKTRRNWLPNVQSKTLNSELMERSVKVKVTTRALRTIHKHGGLDQYLLSTSPSLLGDEGMRLRILVREKFDAKNALEAHQAQRAAEKAAKAEEAKKGDRVKSHTQRVVKERGQRRESESRIVQGIFGAST
;
A
#
# COMPACT_ATOMS: atom_id res chain seq x y z
N MET A 1 -12.71 -5.41 -16.81
CA MET A 1 -13.51 -5.50 -15.58
C MET A 1 -13.83 -4.10 -15.10
N PHE A 2 -15.11 -3.76 -14.98
CA PHE A 2 -15.51 -2.51 -14.35
C PHE A 2 -15.25 -2.62 -12.84
N PRO A 3 -14.49 -1.68 -12.25
CA PRO A 3 -14.24 -1.65 -10.81
C PRO A 3 -15.57 -1.50 -10.07
N THR A 4 -15.66 -2.12 -8.89
CA THR A 4 -16.91 -2.38 -8.18
C THR A 4 -17.76 -1.11 -8.04
N LEU A 5 -19.03 -1.22 -8.43
CA LEU A 5 -20.02 -0.15 -8.47
C LEU A 5 -20.87 -0.05 -7.19
N PRO A 6 -20.34 0.26 -5.98
CA PRO A 6 -21.21 0.74 -4.91
C PRO A 6 -20.86 2.14 -4.39
N VAL A 7 -19.83 2.82 -4.93
CA VAL A 7 -19.41 4.15 -4.43
C VAL A 7 -19.76 5.31 -5.38
N LEU A 8 -20.06 5.03 -6.66
CA LEU A 8 -20.44 6.07 -7.62
C LEU A 8 -21.85 6.67 -7.36
N SER A 9 -22.72 5.97 -6.62
CA SER A 9 -24.09 6.41 -6.34
C SER A 9 -24.24 7.30 -5.10
N THR A 10 -23.22 7.40 -4.24
CA THR A 10 -23.29 8.15 -2.97
C THR A 10 -22.59 9.51 -3.01
N LEU A 11 -22.05 9.92 -4.16
CA LEU A 11 -21.54 11.27 -4.33
C LEU A 11 -22.71 12.25 -4.48
N PRO A 12 -22.83 13.26 -3.60
CA PRO A 12 -23.83 14.31 -3.79
C PRO A 12 -23.64 14.93 -5.18
N PRO A 13 -24.72 15.30 -5.89
CA PRO A 13 -24.61 15.89 -7.21
C PRO A 13 -23.71 17.11 -7.13
N LEU A 14 -22.53 17.01 -7.75
CA LEU A 14 -21.57 18.10 -7.74
C LEU A 14 -22.26 19.30 -8.39
N ALA A 15 -22.38 20.39 -7.64
CA ALA A 15 -22.98 21.62 -8.15
C ALA A 15 -22.37 21.95 -9.53
N PRO A 16 -23.17 22.37 -10.51
CA PRO A 16 -22.70 22.58 -11.87
C PRO A 16 -21.52 23.54 -11.86
N GLN A 17 -20.34 23.00 -12.14
CA GLN A 17 -19.13 23.81 -12.13
C GLN A 17 -19.17 24.73 -13.36
N PRO A 18 -18.92 26.05 -13.21
CA PRO A 18 -18.94 26.99 -14.33
C PRO A 18 -17.88 26.67 -15.40
N PHE A 19 -16.91 25.79 -15.09
CA PHE A 19 -15.85 25.36 -15.98
C PHE A 19 -15.77 23.83 -16.10
N LYS A 20 -16.62 23.24 -16.95
CA LYS A 20 -16.71 21.77 -17.19
C LYS A 20 -15.37 21.12 -17.55
N ARG A 21 -14.48 21.84 -18.22
CA ARG A 21 -13.14 21.34 -18.58
C ARG A 21 -12.29 20.97 -17.35
N ALA A 22 -12.50 21.64 -16.22
CA ALA A 22 -11.77 21.33 -14.98
C ALA A 22 -12.21 20.00 -14.35
N ALA A 23 -13.45 19.56 -14.56
CA ALA A 23 -13.95 18.29 -14.07
C ALA A 23 -13.29 17.08 -14.77
N LEU A 24 -12.94 17.25 -16.05
CA LEU A 24 -12.36 16.21 -16.91
C LEU A 24 -10.83 16.08 -16.78
N GLY A 25 -10.20 16.70 -15.78
CA GLY A 25 -8.75 16.66 -15.63
C GLY A 25 -8.28 17.09 -14.25
N LEU A 26 -6.96 17.24 -14.09
CA LEU A 26 -6.34 17.61 -12.82
C LEU A 26 -6.03 19.11 -12.77
N PHE A 27 -6.96 19.88 -12.21
CA PHE A 27 -6.87 21.34 -12.16
C PHE A 27 -6.47 21.90 -10.79
N HIS A 28 -6.50 21.07 -9.74
CA HIS A 28 -6.13 21.44 -8.37
C HIS A 28 -6.82 22.75 -7.93
N GLY A 29 -8.14 22.80 -8.14
CA GLY A 29 -9.01 23.94 -7.83
C GLY A 29 -8.82 25.20 -8.69
N LYS A 30 -8.04 25.15 -9.78
CA LYS A 30 -7.90 26.29 -10.69
C LYS A 30 -9.05 26.36 -11.68
N LEU A 31 -9.74 27.49 -11.69
CA LEU A 31 -10.86 27.80 -12.57
C LEU A 31 -10.52 28.97 -13.50
N ILE A 32 -11.40 29.23 -14.47
CA ILE A 32 -11.34 30.45 -15.28
C ILE A 32 -11.63 31.65 -14.37
N GLN A 33 -10.84 32.71 -14.50
CA GLN A 33 -11.15 33.99 -13.89
C GLN A 33 -11.76 34.92 -14.95
N TYR A 34 -12.75 35.70 -14.55
CA TYR A 34 -13.40 36.70 -15.39
C TYR A 34 -13.12 38.10 -14.86
N GLY A 35 -12.97 39.07 -15.75
CA GLY A 35 -12.76 40.46 -15.36
C GLY A 35 -12.68 41.37 -16.56
N ASN A 36 -11.95 42.48 -16.41
CA ASN A 36 -11.89 43.51 -17.43
C ASN A 36 -10.44 43.85 -17.80
N ASN A 37 -10.20 44.26 -19.04
CA ASN A 37 -9.05 45.07 -19.39
C ASN A 37 -9.35 46.53 -19.03
N VAL A 38 -8.40 47.20 -18.38
CA VAL A 38 -8.57 48.59 -17.91
C VAL A 38 -7.50 49.44 -18.60
N PRO A 39 -7.86 50.17 -19.67
CA PRO A 39 -6.96 51.12 -20.30
C PRO A 39 -6.87 52.42 -19.48
N HIS A 40 -5.92 53.30 -19.85
CA HIS A 40 -5.74 54.60 -19.22
C HIS A 40 -7.02 55.47 -19.24
N SER A 41 -7.81 55.37 -20.32
CA SER A 41 -9.11 56.03 -20.47
C SER A 41 -10.22 55.46 -19.58
N LYS A 42 -9.95 54.41 -18.79
CA LYS A 42 -10.88 53.69 -17.91
C LYS A 42 -12.11 53.08 -18.60
N LYS A 43 -12.15 53.06 -19.93
CA LYS A 43 -13.18 52.35 -20.72
C LYS A 43 -12.93 50.84 -20.65
N LYS A 44 -13.63 50.16 -19.73
CA LYS A 44 -13.42 48.74 -19.41
C LYS A 44 -13.96 47.83 -20.52
N THR A 45 -13.18 46.83 -20.93
CA THR A 45 -13.62 45.75 -21.84
C THR A 45 -13.54 44.39 -21.16
N ARG A 46 -14.49 43.48 -21.42
CA ARG A 46 -14.53 42.16 -20.76
C ARG A 46 -13.37 41.28 -21.26
N ARG A 47 -12.75 40.53 -20.35
CA ARG A 47 -11.77 39.49 -20.68
C ARG A 47 -11.83 38.31 -19.70
N ASN A 48 -11.20 37.20 -20.08
CA ASN A 48 -11.03 36.01 -19.25
C ASN A 48 -9.55 35.64 -19.10
N TRP A 49 -9.23 34.94 -18.02
CA TRP A 49 -7.91 34.35 -17.79
C TRP A 49 -8.04 32.85 -17.65
N LEU A 50 -7.39 32.12 -18.56
CA LEU A 50 -7.38 30.67 -18.55
C LEU A 50 -6.19 30.16 -17.72
N PRO A 51 -6.35 29.07 -16.97
CA PRO A 51 -5.21 28.40 -16.37
C PRO A 51 -4.33 27.77 -17.46
N ASN A 52 -3.02 27.66 -17.20
CA ASN A 52 -2.09 26.99 -18.09
C ASN A 52 -2.28 25.45 -17.98
N VAL A 53 -2.97 24.88 -18.97
CA VAL A 53 -3.33 23.46 -19.04
C VAL A 53 -2.47 22.75 -20.08
N GLN A 54 -1.86 21.64 -19.68
CA GLN A 54 -1.00 20.81 -20.52
C GLN A 54 -1.55 19.39 -20.60
N SER A 55 -1.43 18.74 -21.76
CA SER A 55 -1.73 17.31 -21.88
C SER A 55 -0.46 16.53 -21.54
N LYS A 56 -0.46 15.78 -20.44
CA LYS A 56 0.71 15.02 -19.99
C LYS A 56 0.31 13.58 -19.67
N THR A 57 1.25 12.68 -19.90
CA THR A 57 1.16 11.28 -19.51
C THR A 57 1.90 11.13 -18.18
N LEU A 58 1.19 10.68 -17.15
CA LEU A 58 1.72 10.47 -15.81
C LEU A 58 1.73 8.98 -15.50
N ASN A 59 2.83 8.49 -14.96
CA ASN A 59 2.97 7.08 -14.60
C ASN A 59 2.43 6.86 -13.17
N SER A 60 1.65 5.79 -12.99
CA SER A 60 1.16 5.32 -11.70
C SER A 60 1.85 4.00 -11.37
N GLU A 61 2.45 3.92 -10.19
CA GLU A 61 3.16 2.74 -9.72
C GLU A 61 2.16 1.68 -9.24
N LEU A 62 1.13 2.11 -8.51
CA LEU A 62 0.12 1.19 -7.95
C LEU A 62 -0.79 0.58 -9.02
N MET A 63 -1.00 1.29 -10.13
CA MET A 63 -1.83 0.81 -11.23
C MET A 63 -1.05 0.17 -12.38
N GLU A 64 0.30 0.23 -12.33
CA GLU A 64 1.21 -0.25 -13.37
C GLU A 64 0.85 0.26 -14.78
N ARG A 65 0.29 1.47 -14.87
CA ARG A 65 -0.18 2.04 -16.13
C ARG A 65 0.09 3.53 -16.22
N SER A 66 0.33 3.98 -17.44
CA SER A 66 0.44 5.40 -17.76
C SER A 66 -0.93 6.02 -18.02
N VAL A 67 -1.24 7.11 -17.33
CA VAL A 67 -2.52 7.84 -17.44
C VAL A 67 -2.28 9.14 -18.19
N LYS A 68 -2.94 9.31 -19.34
CA LYS A 68 -2.93 10.56 -20.11
C LYS A 68 -4.06 11.46 -19.67
N VAL A 69 -3.73 12.60 -19.06
CA VAL A 69 -4.71 13.56 -18.53
C VAL A 69 -4.34 15.01 -18.87
N LYS A 70 -5.35 15.88 -18.88
CA LYS A 70 -5.13 17.33 -18.92
C LYS A 70 -4.82 17.79 -17.50
N VAL A 71 -3.66 18.43 -17.33
CA VAL A 71 -3.14 18.83 -16.02
C VAL A 71 -2.74 20.29 -16.07
N THR A 72 -3.06 21.04 -15.02
CA THR A 72 -2.53 22.41 -14.87
C THR A 72 -1.09 22.42 -14.37
N THR A 73 -0.33 23.45 -14.70
CA THR A 73 1.07 23.57 -14.21
C THR A 73 1.17 23.60 -12.69
N ARG A 74 0.17 24.15 -11.99
CA ARG A 74 0.07 24.06 -10.52
C ARG A 74 -0.07 22.61 -10.06
N ALA A 75 -1.01 21.85 -10.64
CA ALA A 75 -1.20 20.46 -10.29
C ALA A 75 0.05 19.62 -10.57
N LEU A 76 0.74 19.84 -11.72
CA LEU A 76 2.02 19.19 -12.01
C LEU A 76 3.07 19.46 -10.92
N ARG A 77 3.24 20.72 -10.50
CA ARG A 77 4.16 21.07 -9.40
C ARG A 77 3.79 20.35 -8.09
N THR A 78 2.51 20.27 -7.77
CA THR A 78 2.03 19.58 -6.56
C THR A 78 2.28 18.07 -6.65
N ILE A 79 2.04 17.44 -7.81
CA ILE A 79 2.34 16.02 -8.05
C ILE A 79 3.82 15.73 -7.81
N HIS A 80 4.71 16.57 -8.35
CA HIS A 80 6.15 16.44 -8.08
C HIS A 80 6.50 16.62 -6.60
N LYS A 81 5.86 17.57 -5.91
CA LYS A 81 6.06 17.79 -4.47
C LYS A 81 5.66 16.58 -3.63
N HIS A 82 4.61 15.86 -4.01
CA HIS A 82 4.19 14.63 -3.33
C HIS A 82 4.99 13.38 -3.76
N GLY A 83 5.87 13.49 -4.75
CA GLY A 83 6.70 12.39 -5.23
C GLY A 83 5.98 11.42 -6.18
N GLY A 84 4.78 11.74 -6.69
CA GLY A 84 4.08 10.86 -7.61
C GLY A 84 2.60 11.18 -7.79
N LEU A 85 1.97 10.58 -8.82
CA LEU A 85 0.54 10.73 -9.08
C LEU A 85 -0.31 10.09 -7.97
N ASP A 86 0.08 8.89 -7.54
CA ASP A 86 -0.70 8.09 -6.59
C ASP A 86 -0.78 8.78 -5.22
N GLN A 87 0.37 9.24 -4.72
CA GLN A 87 0.43 9.99 -3.47
C GLN A 87 -0.34 11.31 -3.54
N TYR A 88 -0.29 12.00 -4.68
CA TYR A 88 -1.09 13.20 -4.90
C TYR A 88 -2.60 12.92 -4.80
N LEU A 89 -3.08 11.85 -5.44
CA LEU A 89 -4.50 11.48 -5.43
C LEU A 89 -4.98 11.08 -4.03
N LEU A 90 -4.15 10.39 -3.25
CA LEU A 90 -4.50 9.95 -1.89
C LEU A 90 -4.48 11.10 -0.87
N SER A 91 -3.51 12.02 -0.98
CA SER A 91 -3.32 13.11 -0.02
C SER A 91 -4.19 14.34 -0.28
N THR A 92 -4.60 14.58 -1.53
CA THR A 92 -5.32 15.80 -1.90
C THR A 92 -6.81 15.73 -1.54
N SER A 93 -7.36 16.85 -1.08
CA SER A 93 -8.79 16.98 -0.78
C SER A 93 -9.67 16.72 -2.02
N PRO A 94 -10.85 16.08 -1.88
CA PRO A 94 -11.73 15.73 -3.00
C PRO A 94 -12.19 16.95 -3.82
N SER A 95 -12.44 18.09 -3.17
CA SER A 95 -12.88 19.34 -3.83
C SER A 95 -11.88 19.84 -4.90
N LEU A 96 -10.59 19.58 -4.73
CA LEU A 96 -9.55 20.05 -5.66
C LEU A 96 -9.30 19.11 -6.84
N LEU A 97 -9.73 17.85 -6.73
CA LEU A 97 -9.40 16.78 -7.68
C LEU A 97 -10.30 16.79 -8.92
N GLY A 98 -11.56 17.20 -8.77
CA GLY A 98 -12.58 17.08 -9.81
C GLY A 98 -13.01 15.63 -10.05
N ASP A 99 -13.87 15.41 -11.04
CA ASP A 99 -14.51 14.11 -11.28
C ASP A 99 -13.51 13.05 -11.78
N GLU A 100 -12.68 13.39 -12.77
CA GLU A 100 -11.65 12.46 -13.25
C GLU A 100 -10.59 12.18 -12.18
N GLY A 101 -10.24 13.19 -11.38
CA GLY A 101 -9.34 12.99 -10.25
C GLY A 101 -9.92 12.03 -9.21
N MET A 102 -11.20 12.20 -8.86
CA MET A 102 -11.92 11.31 -7.94
C MET A 102 -12.04 9.89 -8.48
N ARG A 103 -12.34 9.76 -9.77
CA ARG A 103 -12.35 8.46 -10.47
C ARG A 103 -11.00 7.77 -10.33
N LEU A 104 -9.89 8.46 -10.63
CA LEU A 104 -8.55 7.89 -10.49
C LEU A 104 -8.24 7.51 -9.02
N ARG A 105 -8.64 8.35 -8.07
CA ARG A 105 -8.43 8.09 -6.64
C ARG A 105 -9.09 6.80 -6.17
N ILE A 106 -10.32 6.53 -6.61
CA ILE A 106 -11.02 5.28 -6.27
C ILE A 106 -10.22 4.08 -6.76
N LEU A 107 -9.76 4.10 -8.02
CA LEU A 107 -8.98 3.00 -8.58
C LEU A 107 -7.65 2.78 -7.86
N VAL A 108 -6.98 3.87 -7.50
CA VAL A 108 -5.73 3.82 -6.72
C VAL A 108 -5.99 3.27 -5.33
N ARG A 109 -7.10 3.64 -4.68
CA ARG A 109 -7.48 3.14 -3.36
C ARG A 109 -7.73 1.63 -3.37
N GLU A 110 -8.49 1.14 -4.34
CA GLU A 110 -8.74 -0.30 -4.51
C GLU A 110 -7.44 -1.09 -4.66
N LYS A 111 -6.50 -0.59 -5.48
CA LYS A 111 -5.18 -1.21 -5.68
C LYS A 111 -4.32 -1.15 -4.43
N PHE A 112 -4.35 -0.03 -3.72
CA PHE A 112 -3.64 0.15 -2.46
C PHE A 112 -4.14 -0.84 -1.39
N ASP A 113 -5.46 -0.95 -1.22
CA ASP A 113 -6.07 -1.87 -0.25
C ASP A 113 -5.78 -3.34 -0.61
N ALA A 114 -5.81 -3.69 -1.90
CA ALA A 114 -5.43 -5.03 -2.36
C ALA A 114 -3.95 -5.34 -2.06
N LYS A 115 -3.03 -4.38 -2.29
CA LYS A 115 -1.62 -4.53 -1.96
C LYS A 115 -1.42 -4.76 -0.45
N ASN A 116 -2.07 -3.94 0.39
CA ASN A 116 -1.98 -4.06 1.84
C ASN A 116 -2.53 -5.41 2.34
N ALA A 117 -3.61 -5.91 1.75
CA ALA A 117 -4.17 -7.21 2.09
C ALA A 117 -3.21 -8.36 1.75
N LEU A 118 -2.53 -8.29 0.60
CA LEU A 118 -1.50 -9.26 0.22
C LEU A 118 -0.32 -9.23 1.18
N GLU A 119 0.18 -8.04 1.55
CA GLU A 119 1.28 -7.87 2.50
C GLU A 119 0.91 -8.40 3.89
N ALA A 120 -0.32 -8.12 4.37
CA ALA A 120 -0.81 -8.63 5.65
C ALA A 120 -0.88 -10.17 5.68
N HIS A 121 -1.38 -10.77 4.61
CA HIS A 121 -1.47 -12.23 4.51
C HIS A 121 -0.09 -12.89 4.36
N GLN A 122 0.87 -12.24 3.68
CA GLN A 122 2.27 -12.70 3.65
C GLN A 122 2.90 -12.64 5.05
N ALA A 123 2.65 -11.59 5.82
CA ALA A 123 3.12 -11.46 7.19
C ALA A 123 2.53 -12.53 8.11
N GLN A 124 1.22 -12.82 8.00
CA GLN A 124 0.55 -13.90 8.74
C GLN A 124 1.18 -15.26 8.42
N ARG A 125 1.36 -15.58 7.13
CA ARG A 125 2.01 -16.82 6.70
C ARG A 125 3.46 -16.94 7.20
N ALA A 126 4.21 -15.85 7.21
CA ALA A 126 5.57 -15.83 7.74
C ALA A 126 5.59 -16.08 9.27
N ALA A 127 4.67 -15.46 10.01
CA ALA A 127 4.52 -15.66 11.45
C ALA A 127 4.12 -17.11 11.79
N GLU A 128 3.15 -17.68 11.07
CA GLU A 128 2.73 -19.07 11.22
C GLU A 128 3.88 -20.05 10.94
N LYS A 129 4.66 -19.81 9.87
CA LYS A 129 5.83 -20.62 9.55
C LYS A 129 6.90 -20.52 10.64
N ALA A 130 7.16 -19.33 11.18
CA ALA A 130 8.10 -19.13 12.28
C ALA A 130 7.63 -19.87 13.55
N ALA A 131 6.34 -19.81 13.89
CA ALA A 131 5.77 -20.53 15.04
C ALA A 131 5.92 -22.05 14.88
N LYS A 132 5.56 -22.61 13.71
CA LYS A 132 5.75 -24.04 13.40
C LYS A 132 7.22 -24.46 13.45
N ALA A 133 8.15 -23.60 13.02
CA ALA A 133 9.57 -23.88 13.08
C ALA A 133 10.10 -23.91 14.53
N GLU A 134 9.63 -23.02 15.40
CA GLU A 134 9.97 -23.05 16.83
C GLU A 134 9.39 -24.29 17.54
N GLU A 135 8.17 -24.70 17.22
CA GLU A 135 7.59 -25.94 17.73
C GLU A 135 8.37 -27.18 17.28
N ALA A 136 8.80 -27.23 16.00
CA ALA A 136 9.63 -28.31 15.48
C ALA A 136 10.99 -28.40 16.20
N LYS A 137 11.66 -27.26 16.42
CA LYS A 137 12.91 -27.19 17.21
C LYS A 137 12.70 -27.66 18.65
N LYS A 138 11.57 -27.31 19.28
CA LYS A 138 11.23 -27.78 20.64
C LYS A 138 11.01 -29.30 20.65
N GLY A 139 10.32 -29.83 19.64
CA GLY A 139 10.16 -31.28 19.44
C GLY A 139 11.50 -32.02 19.29
N ASP A 140 12.40 -31.51 18.46
CA ASP A 140 13.74 -32.10 18.28
C ASP A 140 14.62 -31.98 19.54
N ARG A 141 14.52 -30.88 20.27
CA ARG A 141 15.18 -30.69 21.58
C ARG A 141 14.68 -31.70 22.61
N VAL A 142 13.38 -31.99 22.63
CA VAL A 142 12.78 -32.99 23.54
C VAL A 142 13.24 -34.40 23.17
N LYS A 143 13.21 -34.77 21.87
CA LYS A 143 13.64 -36.10 21.39
C LYS A 143 15.12 -36.36 21.67
N SER A 144 15.99 -35.38 21.41
CA SER A 144 17.42 -35.48 21.71
C SER A 144 17.70 -35.60 23.22
N HIS A 145 16.94 -34.88 24.05
CA HIS A 145 17.04 -35.01 25.51
C HIS A 145 16.59 -36.41 25.98
N THR A 146 15.48 -36.94 25.48
CA THR A 146 15.02 -38.30 25.84
C THR A 146 16.01 -39.37 25.40
N GLN A 147 16.58 -39.28 24.20
CA GLN A 147 17.61 -40.22 23.72
C GLN A 147 18.88 -40.20 24.59
N ARG A 148 19.33 -39.02 25.05
CA ARG A 148 20.44 -38.91 26.02
C ARG A 148 20.13 -39.65 27.32
N VAL A 149 18.96 -39.42 27.91
CA VAL A 149 18.56 -40.05 29.18
C VAL A 149 18.47 -41.58 29.05
N VAL A 150 17.93 -42.09 27.95
CA VAL A 150 17.86 -43.54 27.69
C VAL A 150 19.26 -44.14 27.55
N LYS A 151 20.16 -43.47 26.83
CA LYS A 151 21.55 -43.92 26.65
C LYS A 151 22.31 -43.93 27.98
N GLU A 152 22.16 -42.90 28.81
CA GLU A 152 22.74 -42.84 30.16
C GLU A 152 22.20 -43.94 31.07
N ARG A 153 20.89 -44.22 31.03
CA ARG A 153 20.29 -45.34 31.80
C ARG A 153 20.83 -46.70 31.34
N GLY A 154 21.06 -46.90 30.04
CA GLY A 154 21.67 -48.12 29.51
C GLY A 154 23.10 -48.32 30.01
N GLN A 155 23.93 -47.27 29.93
CA GLN A 155 25.32 -47.31 30.41
C GLN A 155 25.43 -47.53 31.92
N ARG A 156 24.50 -46.95 32.71
CA ARG A 156 24.43 -47.21 34.16
C ARG A 156 24.12 -48.68 34.46
N ARG A 157 23.14 -49.28 33.78
CA ARG A 157 22.83 -50.72 33.92
C ARG A 157 24.01 -51.62 33.54
N GLU A 158 24.76 -51.28 32.49
CA GLU A 158 25.97 -52.01 32.11
C GLU A 158 27.12 -51.85 33.11
N SER A 159 27.25 -50.68 33.74
CA SER A 159 28.24 -50.48 34.82
C SER A 159 27.84 -51.22 36.10
N GLU A 160 26.56 -51.23 36.46
CA GLU A 160 26.03 -51.97 37.62
C GLU A 160 26.19 -53.48 37.43
N SER A 161 25.92 -54.02 36.24
CA SER A 161 26.11 -55.45 35.95
C SER A 161 27.59 -55.87 35.98
N ARG A 162 28.50 -55.02 35.52
CA ARG A 162 29.96 -55.23 35.64
C ARG A 162 30.44 -55.19 37.08
N ILE A 163 29.88 -54.32 37.92
CA ILE A 163 30.19 -54.26 39.35
C ILE A 163 29.70 -55.55 40.05
N VAL A 164 28.48 -56.02 39.75
CA VAL A 164 27.94 -57.26 40.32
C VAL A 164 28.74 -58.50 39.89
N GLN A 165 29.20 -58.57 38.63
CA GLN A 165 30.11 -59.62 38.16
C GLN A 165 31.50 -59.54 38.80
N GLY A 166 32.01 -58.33 39.07
CA GLY A 166 33.27 -58.11 39.78
C GLY A 166 33.23 -58.52 41.27
N ILE A 167 32.07 -58.39 41.92
CA ILE A 167 31.88 -58.81 43.32
C ILE A 167 31.83 -60.35 43.46
N PHE A 168 31.35 -61.08 42.45
CA PHE A 168 31.29 -62.55 42.45
C PHE A 168 32.54 -63.26 41.89
N GLY A 169 33.52 -62.52 41.36
CA GLY A 169 34.71 -63.07 40.67
C GLY A 169 35.99 -63.17 41.50
N ALA A 170 35.99 -62.77 42.77
CA ALA A 170 37.16 -62.81 43.65
C ALA A 170 37.05 -63.94 44.69
N SER A 171 37.14 -65.19 44.24
CA SER A 171 37.35 -66.35 45.13
C SER A 171 38.10 -67.46 44.38
N THR A 172 39.42 -67.39 44.42
CA THR A 172 40.35 -68.50 44.19
C THR A 172 41.43 -68.39 45.24
#